data_AF-A0A7J4FCN4-F1
#
_entry.id   AF-A0A7J4FCN4-F1
#
_cell.length_a   1.000
_cell.length_b   1.000
_cell.length_c   1.000
_cell.angle_alpha   90.00
_cell.angle_beta   90.00
_cell.angle_gamma   90.00
#
_symmetry.space_group_name_H-M   'P 1'
#
loop_
_entity.id
_entity.type
_entity.pdbx_description
1 polymer ?
#
loop_
_entity_poly.entity_id
_entity_poly.type
_entity_poly.pdbx_seq_one_letter_code
_entity_poly.pdbx_strand_id
1 'polypeptide(L)'
;AVEEFGPLVTDYARPDFAQPRAYKARIVGQVLHIDDFGNVITNIDDRSVDRLVGIGGVLRVALGRKALTLRRCKTYADVPAGSPLALIGSAGYLEIAVNQGNAAKAFGVEVGDPVQIRLPRLH
;
A
#
# COMPACT_ATOMS: atom_id res chain seq x y z
N ALA A 1 -18.53 -11.22 18.25
CA ALA A 1 -17.22 -11.92 18.14
C ALA A 1 -16.22 -10.88 17.67
N VAL A 2 -15.04 -10.87 18.29
CA VAL A 2 -14.15 -9.71 18.51
C VAL A 2 -13.75 -8.98 17.21
N GLU A 3 -14.17 -7.73 17.07
CA GLU A 3 -13.62 -6.76 16.12
C GLU A 3 -12.35 -6.17 16.74
N GLU A 4 -11.22 -6.85 16.55
CA GLU A 4 -9.90 -6.34 16.92
C GLU A 4 -9.48 -5.30 15.87
N PHE A 5 -10.06 -4.11 15.97
CA PHE A 5 -9.53 -2.94 15.28
C PHE A 5 -8.15 -2.67 15.88
N GLY A 6 -7.11 -2.95 15.09
CA GLY A 6 -5.74 -2.53 15.35
C GLY A 6 -5.66 -1.06 15.76
N PRO A 7 -4.63 -0.65 16.52
CA PRO A 7 -4.55 0.70 17.06
C PRO A 7 -4.71 1.72 15.93
N LEU A 8 -5.64 2.67 16.12
CA LEU A 8 -5.80 3.83 15.27
C LEU A 8 -4.48 4.60 15.32
N VAL A 9 -3.64 4.47 14.29
CA VAL A 9 -2.43 5.29 14.17
C VAL A 9 -2.89 6.72 13.93
N THR A 10 -2.84 7.56 14.96
CA THR A 10 -3.31 8.95 14.94
C THR A 10 -2.19 9.96 14.65
N ASP A 11 -0.94 9.49 14.53
CA ASP A 11 0.22 10.36 14.34
C ASP A 11 0.88 10.13 12.98
N TYR A 12 0.16 10.52 11.92
CA TYR A 12 0.77 10.71 10.61
C TYR A 12 1.22 12.16 10.50
N ALA A 13 2.31 12.50 11.18
CA ALA A 13 3.03 13.74 10.90
C ALA A 13 3.32 13.76 9.39
N ARG A 14 2.66 14.65 8.64
CA ARG A 14 2.90 14.85 7.20
C ARG A 14 4.30 15.44 7.05
N PRO A 15 5.33 14.68 6.64
CA PRO A 15 6.63 15.28 6.41
C PRO A 15 6.50 16.08 5.12
N ASP A 16 6.91 17.35 5.14
CA ASP A 16 6.87 18.26 3.97
C ASP A 16 7.81 17.84 2.83
N PHE A 17 8.37 16.64 2.88
CA PHE A 17 9.39 16.16 1.96
C PHE A 17 8.89 14.99 1.10
N ALA A 18 8.94 15.26 -0.20
CA ALA A 18 8.59 14.41 -1.34
C ALA A 18 7.08 14.26 -1.62
N GLN A 19 6.47 15.33 -2.14
CA GLN A 19 5.21 15.21 -2.86
C GLN A 19 5.33 14.13 -3.97
N PRO A 20 4.42 13.15 -4.04
CA PRO A 20 4.43 12.12 -5.07
C PRO A 20 4.34 12.76 -6.45
N ARG A 21 5.37 12.56 -7.29
CA ARG A 21 5.34 13.01 -8.69
C ARG A 21 4.58 12.00 -9.54
N ALA A 22 3.33 12.31 -9.85
CA ALA A 22 2.55 11.56 -10.84
C ALA A 22 3.11 11.81 -12.25
N TYR A 23 3.77 10.81 -12.83
CA TYR A 23 4.09 10.78 -14.26
C TYR A 23 3.02 9.92 -14.92
N LYS A 24 2.29 10.40 -15.94
CA LYS A 24 1.18 9.82 -16.75
C LYS A 24 0.68 8.34 -16.57
N ALA A 25 1.44 7.40 -16.02
CA ALA A 25 1.01 6.04 -15.61
C ALA A 25 1.73 5.45 -14.37
N ARG A 26 2.46 6.25 -13.58
CA ARG A 26 3.20 5.82 -12.38
C ARG A 26 3.18 6.87 -11.26
N ILE A 27 3.19 6.40 -10.03
CA ILE A 27 3.36 7.21 -8.82
C ILE A 27 4.57 6.67 -8.06
N VAL A 28 5.41 7.57 -7.56
CA VAL A 28 6.58 7.24 -6.74
C VAL A 28 6.37 7.85 -5.36
N GLY A 29 6.64 7.06 -4.33
CA GLY A 29 6.58 7.43 -2.93
C GLY A 29 7.59 6.61 -2.13
N GLN A 30 7.35 6.49 -0.84
CA GLN A 30 8.18 5.72 0.09
C GLN A 30 7.32 5.10 1.19
N VAL A 31 7.88 4.10 1.87
CA VAL A 31 7.29 3.54 3.08
C VAL A 31 7.34 4.60 4.18
N LEU A 32 6.15 5.02 4.63
CA LEU A 32 5.99 5.99 5.70
C LEU A 32 6.07 5.30 7.07
N HIS A 33 5.42 4.15 7.20
CA HIS A 33 5.32 3.42 8.45
C HIS A 33 5.06 1.93 8.19
N ILE A 34 5.40 1.09 9.16
CA ILE A 34 5.00 -0.32 9.22
C ILE A 34 4.26 -0.49 10.53
N ASP A 35 2.98 -0.87 10.47
CA ASP A 35 2.17 -1.05 11.68
C ASP A 35 2.55 -2.33 12.44
N ASP A 36 1.94 -2.54 13.61
CA ASP A 36 2.22 -3.68 14.48
C ASP A 36 1.88 -5.04 13.85
N PHE A 37 0.96 -5.08 12.88
CA PHE A 37 0.62 -6.30 12.13
C PHE A 37 1.62 -6.58 10.99
N GLY A 38 2.38 -5.55 10.59
CA GLY A 38 3.34 -5.58 9.50
C GLY A 38 2.77 -5.15 8.16
N ASN A 39 1.65 -4.41 8.15
CA ASN A 39 1.20 -3.73 6.94
C ASN A 39 2.16 -2.58 6.63
N VAL A 40 2.43 -2.37 5.34
CA VAL A 40 3.34 -1.36 4.86
C VAL A 40 2.52 -0.14 4.42
N ILE A 41 2.54 0.92 5.24
CA ILE A 41 1.85 2.18 4.97
C ILE A 41 2.80 3.09 4.19
N THR A 42 2.35 3.56 3.02
CA THR A 42 3.14 4.43 2.15
C THR A 42 2.72 5.89 2.29
N ASN A 43 3.48 6.83 1.72
CA ASN A 43 3.06 8.23 1.62
C ASN A 43 2.22 8.54 0.36
N ILE A 44 1.67 7.52 -0.30
CA ILE A 44 0.87 7.68 -1.51
C ILE A 44 -0.60 7.82 -1.10
N ASP A 45 -1.21 8.98 -1.36
CA ASP A 45 -2.58 9.29 -0.94
C ASP A 45 -3.66 8.62 -1.80
N ASP A 46 -4.82 8.43 -1.19
CA ASP A 46 -6.04 7.86 -1.78
C ASP A 46 -6.40 8.45 -3.14
N ARG A 47 -6.41 9.78 -3.27
CA ARG A 47 -6.78 10.49 -4.51
C ARG A 47 -5.80 10.20 -5.63
N SER A 48 -4.51 10.09 -5.31
CA SER A 48 -3.50 9.68 -6.29
C SER A 48 -3.73 8.25 -6.78
N VAL A 49 -4.06 7.30 -5.89
CA VAL A 49 -4.36 5.92 -6.27
C VAL A 49 -5.67 5.82 -7.06
N ASP A 50 -6.72 6.55 -6.65
CA ASP A 50 -8.03 6.61 -7.34
C ASP A 50 -7.91 7.05 -8.78
N ARG A 51 -7.07 8.06 -9.04
CA ARG A 51 -6.80 8.53 -10.41
C ARG A 51 -6.03 7.50 -11.24
N LEU A 52 -5.26 6.62 -10.60
CA LEU A 52 -4.48 5.60 -11.29
C LEU A 52 -5.29 4.33 -11.54
N VAL A 53 -6.05 3.84 -10.56
CA VAL A 53 -6.76 2.55 -10.63
C VAL A 53 -7.96 2.52 -9.68
N GLY A 54 -9.09 1.96 -10.13
CA GLY A 54 -10.27 1.74 -9.30
C GLY A 54 -10.18 0.50 -8.40
N ILE A 55 -11.12 0.37 -7.45
CA ILE A 55 -11.29 -0.85 -6.65
C ILE A 55 -11.48 -2.06 -7.57
N GLY A 56 -10.84 -3.17 -7.23
CA GLY A 56 -10.82 -4.41 -8.01
C GLY A 56 -9.75 -4.43 -9.10
N GLY A 57 -9.18 -3.27 -9.47
CA GLY A 57 -8.13 -3.15 -10.46
C GLY A 57 -6.77 -3.69 -9.99
N VAL A 58 -5.82 -3.80 -10.91
CA VAL A 58 -4.50 -4.38 -10.66
C VAL A 58 -3.42 -3.31 -10.71
N LEU A 59 -2.48 -3.38 -9.77
CA LEU A 59 -1.29 -2.53 -9.67
C LEU A 59 -0.03 -3.35 -9.83
N ARG A 60 0.95 -2.81 -10.55
CA ARG A 60 2.34 -3.24 -10.43
C ARG A 60 3.03 -2.36 -9.40
N VAL A 61 3.50 -2.96 -8.33
CA VAL A 61 4.12 -2.29 -7.20
C VAL A 61 5.58 -2.71 -7.12
N ALA A 62 6.50 -1.76 -7.26
CA ALA A 62 7.88 -1.95 -6.86
C ALA A 62 8.02 -1.46 -5.42
N LEU A 63 8.49 -2.33 -4.54
CA LEU A 63 8.62 -2.07 -3.11
C LEU A 63 10.04 -2.49 -2.69
N GLY A 64 10.90 -1.51 -2.41
CA GLY A 64 12.33 -1.75 -2.23
C GLY A 64 12.92 -2.50 -3.44
N ARG A 65 13.41 -3.72 -3.22
CA ARG A 65 13.98 -4.60 -4.29
C ARG A 65 12.97 -5.59 -4.88
N LYS A 66 11.72 -5.59 -4.42
CA LYS A 66 10.67 -6.52 -4.86
C LYS A 66 9.75 -5.87 -5.88
N ALA A 67 9.21 -6.68 -6.79
CA ALA A 67 8.15 -6.27 -7.70
C ALA A 67 6.95 -7.20 -7.55
N LEU A 68 5.79 -6.62 -7.25
CA LEU A 68 4.55 -7.30 -6.93
C LEU A 68 3.47 -6.91 -7.94
N THR A 69 2.53 -7.83 -8.14
CA THR A 69 1.25 -7.54 -8.82
C THR A 69 0.18 -7.66 -7.76
N LEU A 70 -0.42 -6.54 -7.37
CA LEU A 70 -1.39 -6.50 -6.28
C LEU A 70 -2.75 -6.10 -6.83
N ARG A 71 -3.81 -6.70 -6.29
CA ARG A 71 -5.16 -6.22 -6.51
C ARG A 71 -5.41 -5.04 -5.56
N ARG A 72 -5.99 -3.97 -6.09
CA ARG A 72 -6.56 -2.91 -5.28
C ARG A 72 -7.87 -3.41 -4.68
N CYS A 73 -7.91 -3.60 -3.38
CA CYS A 73 -9.05 -4.11 -2.63
C CYS A 73 -9.71 -2.99 -1.84
N LYS A 74 -10.96 -3.23 -1.45
CA LYS A 74 -11.69 -2.40 -0.49
C LYS A 74 -11.41 -2.87 0.94
N THR A 75 -11.29 -4.18 1.14
CA THR A 75 -11.05 -4.79 2.45
C THR A 75 -10.10 -5.97 2.36
N TYR A 76 -9.58 -6.43 3.51
CA TYR A 76 -8.78 -7.64 3.62
C TYR A 76 -9.50 -8.90 3.14
N ALA A 77 -10.83 -8.96 3.28
CA ALA A 77 -11.65 -10.10 2.90
C ALA A 77 -11.79 -10.31 1.38
N ASP A 78 -11.34 -9.34 0.57
CA ASP A 78 -11.41 -9.42 -0.89
C ASP A 78 -10.38 -10.40 -1.49
N VAL A 79 -9.46 -10.94 -0.67
CA VAL A 79 -8.47 -11.94 -1.05
C VAL A 79 -8.36 -13.04 0.03
N PRO A 80 -7.95 -14.28 -0.32
CA PRO A 80 -7.73 -15.34 0.66
C PRO A 80 -6.64 -15.00 1.69
N ALA A 81 -6.68 -15.66 2.84
CA ALA A 81 -5.58 -15.59 3.82
C ALA A 81 -4.24 -15.97 3.17
N GLY A 82 -3.17 -15.29 3.58
CA GLY A 82 -1.83 -15.39 3.00
C GLY A 82 -1.64 -14.65 1.66
N SER A 83 -2.70 -14.09 1.07
CA SER A 83 -2.60 -13.40 -0.21
C SER A 83 -2.23 -11.92 -0.03
N PRO A 84 -1.32 -11.38 -0.85
CA PRO A 84 -0.97 -9.97 -0.79
C PRO A 84 -2.01 -9.09 -1.51
N LEU A 85 -2.23 -7.90 -0.97
CA LEU A 85 -3.19 -6.93 -1.48
C LEU A 85 -2.70 -5.49 -1.29
N ALA A 86 -3.35 -4.58 -1.98
CA ALA A 86 -3.22 -3.14 -1.77
C ALA A 86 -4.60 -2.55 -1.42
N LEU A 87 -4.70 -1.71 -0.40
CA LEU A 87 -5.94 -1.01 -0.05
C LEU A 87 -5.64 0.41 0.45
N ILE A 88 -6.67 1.23 0.59
CA ILE A 88 -6.54 2.54 1.24
C ILE A 88 -6.86 2.38 2.71
N GLY A 89 -5.86 2.64 3.55
CA GLY A 89 -5.98 2.62 5.00
C GLY A 89 -6.92 3.69 5.53
N SER A 90 -7.28 3.59 6.82
CA SER A 90 -8.08 4.60 7.51
C SER A 90 -7.44 5.99 7.50
N ALA A 91 -6.11 6.05 7.39
CA ALA A 91 -5.31 7.26 7.27
C ALA A 91 -5.38 7.95 5.90
N GLY A 92 -6.02 7.33 4.90
CA GLY A 92 -6.09 7.86 3.54
C GLY A 92 -4.83 7.61 2.71
N TYR A 93 -3.97 6.68 3.11
CA TYR A 93 -2.77 6.29 2.37
C TYR A 93 -2.87 4.86 1.84
N LEU A 94 -2.12 4.58 0.77
CA LEU A 94 -1.98 3.24 0.23
C LEU A 94 -1.22 2.35 1.22
N GLU A 95 -1.89 1.28 1.63
CA GLU A 95 -1.35 0.20 2.45
C GLU A 95 -1.10 -1.03 1.56
N ILE A 96 0.07 -1.65 1.74
CA ILE A 96 0.39 -2.95 1.16
C ILE A 96 0.38 -3.97 2.28
N ALA A 97 -0.48 -4.97 2.16
CA ALA A 97 -0.77 -5.93 3.20
C ALA A 97 -0.68 -7.37 2.68
N VAL A 98 -0.64 -8.32 3.62
CA VAL A 98 -0.90 -9.74 3.38
C VAL A 98 -2.07 -10.11 4.28
N ASN A 99 -3.17 -10.60 3.70
CA ASN A 99 -4.34 -10.95 4.52
C ASN A 99 -3.94 -12.03 5.55
N GLN A 100 -4.15 -11.77 6.84
CA GLN A 100 -3.70 -12.64 7.94
C GLN A 100 -2.18 -12.97 7.89
N GLY A 101 -1.36 -12.00 7.47
CA GLY A 101 0.09 -12.16 7.41
C GLY A 101 0.82 -10.84 7.58
N ASN A 102 2.15 -10.90 7.59
CA ASN A 102 3.02 -9.75 7.79
C ASN A 102 3.70 -9.38 6.47
N ALA A 103 3.27 -8.27 5.84
CA ALA A 103 3.77 -7.84 4.53
C ALA A 103 5.22 -7.38 4.58
N ALA A 104 5.61 -6.61 5.60
CA ALA A 104 6.98 -6.13 5.78
C ALA A 104 7.98 -7.29 5.84
N LYS A 105 7.69 -8.34 6.62
CA LYS A 105 8.51 -9.57 6.69
C LYS A 105 8.47 -10.36 5.38
N ALA A 106 7.30 -10.53 4.78
CA ALA A 106 7.15 -11.28 3.53
C ALA A 106 7.95 -10.67 2.37
N PHE A 107 8.07 -9.33 2.34
CA PHE A 107 8.75 -8.62 1.27
C PHE A 107 10.15 -8.11 1.64
N GLY A 108 10.52 -8.15 2.92
CA GLY A 108 11.81 -7.66 3.42
C GLY A 108 11.95 -6.16 3.24
N VAL A 109 11.00 -5.41 3.77
CA VAL A 109 10.82 -3.97 3.52
C VAL A 109 10.90 -3.20 4.83
N GLU A 110 11.52 -2.02 4.78
CA GLU A 110 11.75 -1.15 5.93
C GLU A 110 11.16 0.25 5.72
N VAL A 111 11.02 1.02 6.80
CA VAL A 111 10.59 2.42 6.73
C VAL A 111 11.61 3.23 5.92
N GLY A 112 11.13 4.08 5.01
CA GLY A 112 11.96 4.85 4.10
C GLY A 112 12.26 4.16 2.77
N ASP A 113 11.95 2.86 2.61
CA ASP A 113 12.14 2.19 1.32
C ASP A 113 11.32 2.83 0.20
N PRO A 114 11.88 2.92 -1.03
CA PRO A 114 11.16 3.49 -2.15
C PRO A 114 9.98 2.60 -2.58
N VAL A 115 8.86 3.24 -2.88
CA VAL A 115 7.66 2.60 -3.44
C VAL A 115 7.38 3.21 -4.81
N GLN A 116 7.10 2.38 -5.80
CA GLN A 116 6.56 2.84 -7.08
C GLN A 116 5.36 2.00 -7.50
N ILE A 117 4.22 2.63 -7.74
CA ILE A 117 3.04 1.98 -8.31
C ILE A 117 2.82 2.41 -9.77
N ARG A 118 2.30 1.50 -10.59
CA ARG A 118 1.93 1.75 -11.99
C ARG A 118 0.86 0.79 -12.45
N LEU A 119 0.17 1.14 -13.54
CA LEU A 119 -0.72 0.20 -14.23
C LEU A 119 0.08 -0.94 -14.88
N PRO A 120 -0.48 -2.16 -14.96
CA PRO A 120 0.05 -3.22 -15.81
C PRO A 120 0.12 -2.75 -17.26
N ARG A 121 1.13 -3.20 -18.01
CA ARG A 121 1.11 -3.02 -19.47
C ARG A 121 0.05 -3.96 -20.04
N LEU A 122 -0.91 -3.40 -20.79
CA LEU A 122 -1.76 -4.18 -21.68
C LEU A 122 -0.88 -4.66 -22.83
N HIS A 123 -0.87 -5.97 -23.08
CA HIS A 123 -0.27 -6.57 -24.27
C HIS A 123 -1.31 -6.68 -25.37
#